data_AF-A0A091EAB0-F1
#
_entry.id   AF-A0A091EAB0-F1
#
_cell.length_a   1.000
_cell.length_b   1.000
_cell.length_c   1.000
_cell.angle_alpha   90.00
_cell.angle_beta   90.00
_cell.angle_gamma   90.00
#
_symmetry.space_group_name_H-M   'P 1'
#
loop_
_entity.id
_entity.type
_entity.pdbx_description
1 polymer ?
#
loop_
_entity_poly.entity_id
_entity_poly.type
_entity_poly.pdbx_seq_one_letter_code
_entity_poly.pdbx_strand_id
1 'polypeptide(L)'
;GKGVPKEMLKGPEVCTDPTMLATHAMGVNYFKEGPEVALKPDSEYPDWLFKIHLGPPKKLEELDPDSLEYWRRLRKYNTWQRNRLKKGKKL
;
A
#
# COMPACT_ATOMS: atom_id res chain seq x y z
N GLY A 1 -30.43 29.29 -0.84
CA GLY A 1 -30.77 27.93 -0.40
C GLY A 1 -29.76 27.51 0.65
N LYS A 2 -30.22 27.05 1.82
CA LYS A 2 -29.32 26.56 2.88
C LYS A 2 -28.65 25.28 2.37
N GLY A 3 -27.33 25.32 2.21
CA GLY A 3 -26.54 24.14 1.87
C GLY A 3 -26.68 23.11 2.99
N VAL A 4 -27.10 21.90 2.61
CA VAL A 4 -27.14 20.76 3.53
C VAL A 4 -25.72 20.57 4.08
N PRO A 5 -25.53 20.50 5.41
CA PRO A 5 -24.21 20.23 5.97
C PRO A 5 -23.72 18.89 5.42
N LYS A 6 -22.53 18.91 4.83
CA LYS A 6 -21.86 17.70 4.34
C LYS A 6 -21.56 16.84 5.57
N GLU A 7 -22.41 15.87 5.86
CA GLU A 7 -22.18 14.91 6.93
C GLU A 7 -20.80 14.28 6.72
N MET A 8 -19.93 14.46 7.72
CA MET A 8 -18.59 13.92 7.70
C MET A 8 -18.74 12.42 7.96
N LEU A 9 -18.70 11.61 6.89
CA LEU A 9 -18.78 10.16 6.98
C LEU A 9 -17.66 9.66 7.88
N LYS A 10 -18.02 9.24 9.10
CA LYS A 10 -17.10 8.57 10.03
C LYS A 10 -16.96 7.11 9.60
N GLY A 11 -15.73 6.61 9.60
CA GLY A 11 -15.46 5.20 9.32
C GLY A 11 -16.07 4.26 10.36
N PRO A 12 -16.16 2.96 10.05
CA PRO A 12 -16.61 1.95 11.01
C PRO A 12 -15.68 1.89 12.23
N GLU A 13 -16.23 1.41 13.35
CA GLU A 13 -15.44 1.20 14.56
C GLU A 13 -14.41 0.08 14.34
N VAL A 14 -13.23 0.24 14.92
CA VAL A 14 -12.10 -0.68 14.73
C VAL A 14 -11.79 -1.37 16.05
N CYS A 15 -11.48 -2.67 15.98
CA CYS A 15 -11.05 -3.44 17.13
C CYS A 15 -9.71 -2.94 17.69
N THR A 16 -9.61 -2.80 19.02
CA THR A 16 -8.40 -2.38 19.74
C THR A 16 -7.83 -3.46 20.66
N ASP A 17 -8.43 -4.66 20.67
CA ASP A 17 -7.96 -5.78 21.46
C ASP A 17 -6.70 -6.41 20.83
N PRO A 18 -5.55 -6.40 21.52
CA PRO A 18 -4.31 -6.94 20.98
C PRO A 18 -4.38 -8.44 20.67
N THR A 19 -5.14 -9.21 21.44
CA THR A 19 -5.23 -10.67 21.26
C THR A 19 -6.01 -11.03 20.00
N MET A 20 -7.11 -10.33 19.74
CA MET A 20 -7.89 -10.45 18.51
C MET A 20 -7.08 -10.01 17.30
N LEU A 21 -6.38 -8.88 17.38
CA LEU A 21 -5.55 -8.35 16.29
C LEU A 21 -4.35 -9.25 15.94
N ALA A 22 -3.81 -9.99 16.91
CA ALA A 22 -2.70 -10.93 16.68
C ALA A 22 -3.15 -12.28 16.12
N THR A 23 -4.41 -12.67 16.31
CA THR A 23 -4.93 -14.00 15.93
C THR A 23 -5.83 -13.96 14.70
N HIS A 24 -6.51 -12.85 14.45
CA HIS A 24 -7.49 -12.69 13.38
C HIS A 24 -7.22 -11.41 12.59
N ALA A 25 -7.43 -11.47 11.28
CA ALA A 25 -7.32 -10.35 10.38
C ALA A 25 -8.61 -9.51 10.38
N MET A 26 -8.72 -8.61 11.37
CA MET A 26 -9.87 -7.72 11.53
C MET A 26 -10.02 -6.77 10.32
N GLY A 27 -11.21 -6.71 9.73
CA GLY A 27 -11.53 -5.81 8.61
C GLY A 27 -11.27 -6.39 7.22
N VAL A 28 -10.85 -7.66 7.12
CA VAL A 28 -10.82 -8.40 5.85
C VAL A 28 -12.23 -8.80 5.43
N ASN A 29 -13.06 -9.24 6.38
CA ASN A 29 -14.45 -9.53 6.12
C ASN A 29 -15.29 -8.23 6.10
N TYR A 30 -15.81 -7.86 4.93
CA TYR A 30 -16.67 -6.69 4.76
C TYR A 30 -18.17 -7.02 4.75
N PHE A 31 -18.53 -8.30 4.86
CA PHE A 31 -19.94 -8.71 4.97
C PHE A 31 -20.46 -8.41 6.37
N LYS A 32 -21.76 -8.10 6.48
CA LYS A 32 -22.41 -7.82 7.78
C LYS A 32 -22.42 -9.04 8.70
N GLU A 33 -22.51 -10.22 8.10
CA GLU A 33 -22.60 -11.50 8.78
C GLU A 33 -21.48 -12.39 8.25
N GLY A 34 -20.82 -13.10 9.17
CA GLY A 34 -19.74 -14.02 8.86
C GLY A 34 -18.60 -13.90 9.88
N PRO A 35 -17.86 -14.99 10.13
CA PRO A 35 -16.72 -14.95 11.03
C PRO A 35 -15.58 -14.11 10.43
N GLU A 36 -14.75 -13.56 11.30
CA GLU A 36 -13.49 -12.93 10.91
C GLU A 36 -12.48 -13.98 10.46
N VAL A 37 -11.54 -13.57 9.60
CA VAL A 37 -10.55 -14.50 9.03
C VAL A 37 -9.42 -14.74 10.04
N ALA A 38 -9.33 -15.96 10.56
CA ALA A 38 -8.22 -16.37 11.43
C ALA A 38 -6.90 -16.43 10.66
N LEU A 39 -5.82 -15.95 11.26
CA LEU A 39 -4.47 -16.05 10.71
C LEU A 39 -3.99 -17.50 10.81
N LYS A 40 -3.60 -18.04 9.66
CA LYS A 40 -3.01 -19.38 9.54
C LYS A 40 -1.55 -19.40 10.02
N PRO A 41 -0.98 -20.57 10.31
CA PRO A 41 0.45 -20.70 10.57
C PRO A 41 1.30 -20.38 9.32
N ASP A 42 2.55 -19.97 9.54
CA ASP A 42 3.48 -19.57 8.47
C ASP A 42 3.66 -20.63 7.37
N SER A 43 3.58 -21.91 7.72
CA SER A 43 3.72 -23.04 6.78
C SER A 43 2.60 -23.14 5.74
N GLU A 44 1.45 -22.52 5.99
CA GLU A 44 0.34 -22.48 5.02
C GLU A 44 0.49 -21.32 4.01
N TYR A 45 1.34 -20.34 4.30
CA TYR A 45 1.59 -19.23 3.40
C TYR A 45 2.73 -19.55 2.43
N PRO A 46 2.65 -19.06 1.19
CA PRO A 46 3.67 -19.33 0.19
C PRO A 46 4.99 -18.61 0.52
N ASP A 47 6.12 -19.27 0.27
CA ASP A 47 7.46 -18.77 0.57
C ASP A 47 7.78 -17.36 0.06
N TRP A 48 7.21 -16.97 -1.09
CA TRP A 48 7.50 -15.67 -1.68
C TRP A 48 7.02 -14.52 -0.80
N LEU A 49 6.01 -14.74 0.05
CA LEU A 49 5.47 -13.72 0.96
C LEU A 49 6.55 -13.19 1.91
N PHE A 50 7.36 -14.10 2.46
CA PHE A 50 8.44 -13.78 3.40
C PHE A 50 9.72 -13.27 2.71
N LYS A 51 9.77 -13.30 1.37
CA LYS A 51 10.89 -12.81 0.56
C LYS A 51 10.66 -11.39 0.03
N ILE A 52 9.51 -10.78 0.34
CA ILE A 52 9.17 -9.41 -0.09
C ILE A 52 10.04 -8.40 0.66
N HIS A 53 10.53 -7.38 -0.06
CA HIS A 53 11.26 -6.27 0.54
C HIS A 53 10.32 -5.31 1.28
N LEU A 54 10.38 -5.33 2.62
CA LEU A 54 9.57 -4.45 3.49
C LEU A 54 10.22 -3.07 3.74
N GLY A 55 11.47 -2.91 3.33
CA GLY A 55 12.23 -1.68 3.53
C GLY A 55 11.83 -0.55 2.58
N PRO A 56 12.56 0.58 2.63
CA PRO A 56 12.38 1.66 1.66
C PRO A 56 12.59 1.15 0.23
N PRO A 57 11.91 1.73 -0.77
CA PRO A 57 12.06 1.30 -2.16
C PRO A 57 13.53 1.36 -2.60
N LYS A 58 14.01 0.26 -3.21
CA LYS A 58 15.39 0.15 -3.72
C LYS A 58 15.73 1.33 -4.63
N LYS A 59 16.95 1.82 -4.48
CA LYS A 59 17.49 2.89 -5.35
C LYS A 59 17.83 2.31 -6.71
N LEU A 60 18.02 3.19 -7.69
CA LEU A 60 18.37 2.77 -9.05
C LEU A 60 19.72 2.03 -9.09
N GLU A 61 20.68 2.47 -8.29
CA GLU A 61 22.03 1.88 -8.18
C GLU A 61 22.04 0.47 -7.59
N GLU A 62 21.00 0.10 -6.85
CA GLU A 62 20.86 -1.21 -6.19
C GLU A 62 20.10 -2.22 -7.07
N LEU A 63 19.55 -1.77 -8.19
CA LEU A 63 18.76 -2.60 -9.10
C LEU A 63 19.63 -3.11 -10.24
N ASP A 64 19.37 -4.34 -10.66
CA ASP A 64 20.02 -4.96 -11.80
C ASP A 64 19.61 -4.28 -13.12
N PRO A 65 20.56 -3.76 -13.93
CA PRO A 65 20.28 -3.15 -15.24
C PRO A 65 19.51 -4.06 -16.20
N ASP A 66 19.62 -5.37 -16.07
CA ASP A 66 18.92 -6.34 -16.94
C ASP A 66 17.48 -6.62 -16.46
N SER A 67 17.08 -6.06 -15.31
CA SER A 67 15.73 -6.21 -14.76
C SER A 67 14.74 -5.15 -15.27
N LEU A 68 13.47 -5.54 -15.40
CA LEU A 68 12.39 -4.60 -15.73
C LEU A 68 12.18 -3.52 -14.66
N GLU A 69 12.49 -3.82 -13.40
CA GLU A 69 12.32 -2.90 -12.27
C GLU A 69 13.26 -1.69 -12.38
N TYR A 70 14.51 -1.94 -12.77
CA TYR A 70 15.50 -0.90 -13.04
C TYR A 70 14.97 0.10 -14.07
N TRP A 71 14.50 -0.39 -15.22
CA TRP A 71 14.01 0.48 -16.29
C TRP A 71 12.73 1.24 -15.92
N ARG A 72 11.84 0.62 -15.14
CA ARG A 72 10.66 1.32 -14.57
C ARG A 72 11.09 2.45 -13.64
N ARG A 73 12.09 2.22 -12.80
CA ARG A 73 12.63 3.24 -11.88
C ARG A 73 13.32 4.37 -12.63
N LEU A 74 14.14 4.06 -13.62
CA LEU A 74 14.81 5.07 -14.47
C LEU A 74 13.80 5.95 -15.20
N ARG A 75 12.75 5.36 -15.77
CA ARG A 75 11.66 6.10 -16.43
C ARG A 75 10.96 7.07 -15.46
N LYS A 76 10.76 6.66 -14.20
CA LYS A 76 10.21 7.52 -13.15
C LYS A 76 11.11 8.73 -12.89
N TYR A 77 12.42 8.51 -12.77
CA TYR A 77 13.40 9.58 -12.54
C TYR A 77 13.45 10.58 -13.70
N ASN A 78 13.47 10.09 -14.94
CA ASN A 78 13.43 10.94 -16.13
C ASN A 78 12.14 11.77 -16.20
N THR A 79 11.00 11.18 -15.82
CA THR A 79 9.71 11.88 -15.76
C THR A 79 9.76 13.01 -14.73
N TRP A 80 10.31 12.75 -13.54
CA TRP A 80 10.46 13.76 -12.50
C TRP A 80 11.39 14.90 -12.92
N GLN A 81 12.54 14.58 -13.51
CA GLN A 81 13.47 15.58 -14.03
C GLN A 81 12.80 16.45 -15.10
N ARG A 82 12.10 15.83 -16.06
CA ARG A 82 11.37 16.56 -17.11
C ARG A 82 10.32 17.49 -16.52
N ASN A 83 9.53 17.02 -15.55
CA ASN A 83 8.50 17.83 -14.90
C ASN A 83 9.12 19.01 -14.14
N ARG A 84 10.25 18.80 -13.46
CA ARG A 84 11.00 19.86 -12.77
C ARG A 84 11.50 20.93 -13.76
N LEU A 85 12.07 20.51 -14.90
CA LEU A 85 12.53 21.43 -15.94
C LEU A 85 11.39 22.21 -16.60
N LYS A 86 10.22 21.59 -16.77
CA LYS A 86 9.03 22.24 -17.34
C LYS A 86 8.41 23.28 -16.39
N LYS A 87 8.46 23.05 -15.07
CA LYS A 87 7.83 23.93 -14.07
C LYS A 87 8.32 25.39 -14.15
N GLY A 88 9.55 25.62 -14.60
CA GLY A 88 10.14 26.95 -14.74
C GLY A 88 10.01 27.59 -16.13
N LYS A 89 9.48 26.88 -17.13
CA LYS A 89 9.30 27.42 -18.49
C LYS A 89 7.90 28.04 -18.59
N LYS A 90 7.82 29.37 -18.73
CA LYS A 90 6.62 30.02 -19.24
C LYS A 90 6.48 29.67 -20.73
N LEU A 91 5.26 29.34 -21.16
CA LEU A 91 4.91 29.20 -22.58
C LEU A 91 5.16 30.53 -23.31
#